data_AF-Q9XBK6-F1
#
_entry.id   AF-Q9XBK6-F1
#
_cell.length_a   1.000
_cell.length_b   1.000
_cell.length_c   1.000
_cell.angle_alpha   90.00
_cell.angle_beta   90.00
_cell.angle_gamma   90.00
#
_symmetry.space_group_name_H-M   'P 1'
#
loop_
_entity.id
_entity.type
_entity.pdbx_description
1 polymer ?
#
loop_
_entity_poly.entity_id
_entity_poly.type
_entity_poly.pdbx_seq_one_letter_code
_entity_poly.pdbx_strand_id
1 'polypeptide(L)'
;MCTFLERYYATEVKIIEGAARPMTAEEPLFFPEIHGEHGLGPIIPPEMRICKRENFCELIKLIEPCPEDIIIVATGRLTTLATLFLLYPNVMDKICSYYIMGGAFLFPGNVTPVSEANFYGDPIAANIVMKYAKNATIYPLNVTQQALITPEMVDIINKEGTGQAK
;
A
#
# COMPACT_ATOMS: atom_id res chain seq x y z
N MET A 1 3.04 -1.01 11.45
CA MET A 1 1.63 -0.71 11.09
C MET A 1 0.65 -1.08 12.20
N CYS A 2 0.51 -2.35 12.62
CA CYS A 2 -0.45 -2.74 13.68
C CYS A 2 -0.30 -1.94 14.98
N THR A 3 0.94 -1.82 15.50
CA THR A 3 1.22 -1.05 16.71
C THR A 3 0.84 0.43 16.60
N PHE A 4 0.86 0.98 15.39
CA PHE A 4 0.46 2.36 15.13
C PHE A 4 -1.06 2.50 15.11
N LEU A 5 -1.76 1.57 14.45
CA LEU A 5 -3.21 1.54 14.43
C LEU A 5 -3.79 1.30 15.82
N GLU A 6 -3.28 0.35 16.60
CA GLU A 6 -3.74 0.10 17.98
C GLU A 6 -3.49 1.28 18.92
N ARG A 7 -2.43 2.05 18.69
CA ARG A 7 -2.02 3.17 19.55
C ARG A 7 -2.70 4.49 19.19
N TYR A 8 -2.98 4.70 17.91
CA TYR A 8 -3.40 6.00 17.38
C TYR A 8 -4.73 5.97 16.63
N TYR A 9 -5.27 4.81 16.26
CA TYR A 9 -6.55 4.69 15.56
C TYR A 9 -7.51 3.72 16.25
N ALA A 10 -8.79 3.85 15.90
CA ALA A 10 -9.87 3.04 16.45
C ALA A 10 -9.58 1.54 16.29
N THR A 11 -9.86 0.78 17.36
CA THR A 11 -9.81 -0.70 17.42
C THR A 11 -10.72 -1.41 16.41
N GLU A 12 -11.40 -0.67 15.54
CA GLU A 12 -12.37 -1.15 14.55
C GLU A 12 -11.75 -1.38 13.16
N VAL A 13 -10.52 -0.91 12.92
CA VAL A 13 -9.83 -1.13 11.63
C VAL A 13 -9.30 -2.56 11.57
N LYS A 14 -9.89 -3.37 10.69
CA LYS A 14 -9.42 -4.73 10.41
C LYS A 14 -8.08 -4.71 9.66
N ILE A 15 -7.12 -5.47 10.15
CA ILE A 15 -5.83 -5.66 9.48
C ILE A 15 -5.84 -7.03 8.83
N ILE A 16 -5.82 -7.07 7.49
CA ILE A 16 -5.88 -8.31 6.73
C ILE A 16 -4.51 -8.58 6.13
N GLU A 17 -4.01 -9.80 6.33
CA GLU A 17 -2.70 -10.20 5.80
C GLU A 17 -2.77 -10.43 4.28
N GLY A 18 -1.83 -9.82 3.57
CA GLY A 18 -1.72 -9.90 2.11
C GLY A 18 -0.77 -11.00 1.65
N ALA A 19 -0.45 -10.99 0.35
CA ALA A 19 0.53 -11.89 -0.23
C ALA A 19 1.93 -11.65 0.35
N ALA A 20 2.58 -12.71 0.84
CA ALA A 20 3.92 -12.64 1.43
C ALA A 20 5.06 -12.57 0.40
N ARG A 21 4.81 -12.99 -0.84
CA ARG A 21 5.79 -13.04 -1.93
C ARG A 21 5.18 -12.50 -3.23
N PRO A 22 5.98 -11.88 -4.11
CA PRO A 22 5.51 -11.49 -5.44
C PRO A 22 5.10 -12.70 -6.29
N MET A 23 4.36 -12.45 -7.37
CA MET A 23 3.92 -13.49 -8.30
C MET A 23 5.07 -14.13 -9.08
N THR A 24 6.25 -13.51 -9.10
CA THR A 24 7.50 -14.12 -9.60
C THR A 24 8.03 -15.22 -8.67
N ALA A 25 7.48 -15.35 -7.47
CA ALA A 25 7.93 -16.23 -6.39
C ALA A 25 9.36 -15.94 -5.86
N GLU A 26 9.97 -14.83 -6.29
CA GLU A 26 11.26 -14.38 -5.77
C GLU A 26 11.15 -13.93 -4.32
N GLU A 27 12.25 -14.00 -3.57
CA GLU A 27 12.30 -13.50 -2.20
C GLU A 27 12.23 -11.95 -2.20
N PRO A 28 11.31 -11.35 -1.44
CA PRO A 28 11.20 -9.89 -1.36
C PRO A 28 12.49 -9.22 -0.90
N LEU A 29 12.98 -8.27 -1.70
CA LEU A 29 14.01 -7.34 -1.26
C LEU A 29 13.39 -6.23 -0.40
N PHE A 30 14.08 -5.86 0.68
CA PHE A 30 13.72 -4.78 1.58
C PHE A 30 14.83 -3.73 1.60
N PHE A 31 14.46 -2.47 1.83
CA PHE A 31 15.37 -1.31 1.78
C PHE A 31 15.38 -0.56 3.13
N PRO A 32 15.94 -1.14 4.20
CA PRO A 32 15.99 -0.51 5.52
C PRO A 32 16.79 0.80 5.55
N GLU A 33 17.67 1.03 4.59
CA GLU A 33 18.37 2.30 4.40
C GLU A 33 17.43 3.46 4.01
N ILE A 34 16.27 3.15 3.42
CA ILE A 34 15.22 4.13 3.09
C ILE A 34 14.16 4.16 4.19
N HIS A 35 13.71 2.97 4.63
CA HIS A 35 12.52 2.84 5.48
C HIS A 35 12.82 2.57 6.96
N GLY A 36 14.08 2.39 7.35
CA GLY A 36 14.48 1.93 8.68
C GLY A 36 14.27 0.42 8.88
N GLU A 37 14.92 -0.14 9.92
CA GLU A 37 14.88 -1.58 10.25
C GLU A 37 13.46 -2.11 10.44
N HIS A 38 12.57 -1.28 11.00
CA HIS A 38 11.18 -1.64 11.27
C HIS A 38 10.19 -1.06 10.25
N GLY A 39 10.68 -0.43 9.16
CA GLY A 39 9.83 0.24 8.17
C GLY A 39 9.18 1.53 8.67
N LEU A 40 9.70 2.13 9.75
CA LEU A 40 9.19 3.36 10.39
C LEU A 40 10.29 4.44 10.57
N GLY A 41 11.28 4.43 9.69
CA GLY A 41 12.48 5.27 9.81
C GLY A 41 13.23 4.95 11.11
N PRO A 42 13.68 5.95 11.88
CA PRO A 42 14.43 5.72 13.13
C PRO A 42 13.53 5.26 14.30
N ILE A 43 12.22 5.13 14.10
CA ILE A 43 11.28 4.80 15.16
C ILE A 43 11.33 3.31 15.47
N ILE A 44 11.67 2.98 16.72
CA ILE A 44 11.55 1.63 17.26
C ILE A 44 10.12 1.47 17.81
N PRO A 45 9.28 0.61 17.22
CA PRO A 45 7.94 0.38 17.74
C PRO A 45 8.04 -0.32 19.11
N PRO A 46 7.13 -0.03 20.06
CA PRO A 46 7.06 -0.83 21.28
C PRO A 46 6.78 -2.30 20.93
N GLU A 47 7.17 -3.22 21.81
CA GLU A 47 6.93 -4.66 21.61
C GLU A 47 5.51 -4.91 21.13
N MET A 48 5.38 -5.58 19.99
CA MET A 48 4.08 -5.84 19.38
C MET A 48 3.23 -6.63 20.36
N ARG A 49 2.12 -6.03 20.82
CA ARG A 49 0.96 -6.83 21.22
C ARG A 49 0.53 -7.63 19.99
N ILE A 50 0.03 -8.84 20.20
CA ILE A 50 -0.42 -9.72 19.11
C ILE A 50 -1.48 -8.96 18.31
N CYS A 51 -1.07 -8.46 17.15
CA CYS A 51 -1.98 -7.85 16.20
C CYS A 51 -2.88 -8.94 15.66
N LYS A 52 -4.19 -8.82 15.87
CA LYS A 52 -5.15 -9.76 15.28
C LYS A 52 -5.17 -9.52 13.78
N ARG A 53 -4.43 -10.35 13.04
CA ARG A 53 -4.45 -10.38 11.59
C ARG A 53 -5.61 -11.26 11.16
N GLU A 54 -6.49 -10.67 10.39
CA GLU A 54 -7.60 -11.38 9.78
C GLU A 54 -7.10 -12.11 8.52
N ASN A 55 -7.76 -13.23 8.22
CA ASN A 55 -7.42 -14.04 7.05
C ASN A 55 -7.72 -13.26 5.75
N PHE A 56 -6.94 -13.49 4.69
CA PHE A 56 -7.16 -12.92 3.37
C PHE A 56 -8.62 -13.02 2.88
N CYS A 57 -9.31 -14.13 3.15
CA CYS A 57 -10.72 -14.32 2.77
C CYS A 57 -11.68 -13.33 3.42
N GLU A 58 -11.30 -12.64 4.52
CA GLU A 58 -12.11 -11.59 5.12
C GLU A 58 -12.27 -10.38 4.18
N LEU A 59 -11.35 -10.14 3.23
CA LEU A 59 -11.52 -9.10 2.21
C LEU A 59 -12.78 -9.35 1.37
N ILE A 60 -13.05 -10.61 1.03
CA ILE A 60 -14.21 -10.97 0.23
C ILE A 60 -15.51 -10.63 0.97
N LYS A 61 -15.57 -10.93 2.27
CA LYS A 61 -16.73 -10.62 3.12
C LYS A 61 -16.94 -9.13 3.31
N LEU A 62 -15.88 -8.32 3.22
CA LEU A 62 -15.98 -6.86 3.27
C LEU A 62 -16.48 -6.27 1.95
N ILE A 63 -16.05 -6.83 0.82
CA ILE A 63 -16.39 -6.30 -0.51
C ILE A 63 -17.76 -6.78 -0.97
N GLU A 64 -18.14 -8.02 -0.68
CA GLU A 64 -19.38 -8.62 -1.16
C GLU A 64 -20.67 -7.87 -0.83
N PRO A 65 -20.90 -7.38 0.41
CA PRO A 65 -22.16 -6.75 0.80
C PRO A 65 -22.27 -5.26 0.40
N CYS A 66 -21.19 -4.62 -0.03
CA CYS A 66 -21.14 -3.17 -0.26
C CYS A 66 -20.70 -2.83 -1.70
N PRO A 67 -21.58 -2.97 -2.70
CA PRO A 67 -21.17 -2.90 -4.10
C PRO A 67 -20.91 -1.49 -4.68
N GLU A 68 -21.19 -0.38 -3.98
CA GLU A 68 -21.23 0.94 -4.65
C GLU A 68 -20.23 2.01 -4.13
N ASP A 69 -19.54 1.80 -3.01
CA ASP A 69 -18.67 2.84 -2.41
C ASP A 69 -17.24 2.40 -2.10
N ILE A 70 -16.81 1.21 -2.55
CA ILE A 70 -15.47 0.71 -2.19
C ILE A 70 -14.42 1.28 -3.13
N ILE A 71 -13.46 1.99 -2.53
CA ILE A 71 -12.27 2.52 -3.19
C ILE A 71 -11.06 1.75 -2.68
N ILE A 72 -10.20 1.30 -3.59
CA ILE A 72 -8.92 0.69 -3.24
C ILE A 72 -7.80 1.71 -3.45
N VAL A 73 -7.05 1.97 -2.38
CA VAL A 73 -5.81 2.78 -2.44
C VAL A 73 -4.62 1.83 -2.25
N ALA A 74 -3.79 1.69 -3.28
CA ALA A 74 -2.64 0.80 -3.27
C ALA A 74 -1.33 1.59 -3.28
N THR A 75 -0.56 1.49 -2.19
CA THR A 75 0.70 2.24 -1.99
C THR A 75 1.95 1.36 -1.92
N GLY A 76 1.79 0.05 -2.11
CA GLY A 76 2.86 -0.93 -2.15
C GLY A 76 2.80 -1.81 -3.40
N ARG A 77 3.51 -2.95 -3.37
CA ARG A 77 3.44 -3.96 -4.43
C ARG A 77 2.00 -4.43 -4.64
N LEU A 78 1.65 -4.68 -5.89
CA LEU A 78 0.27 -4.96 -6.31
C LEU A 78 -0.13 -6.44 -6.20
N THR A 79 0.72 -7.28 -5.63
CA THR A 79 0.55 -8.74 -5.55
C THR A 79 -0.79 -9.16 -4.95
N THR A 80 -1.14 -8.64 -3.77
CA THR A 80 -2.41 -8.93 -3.10
C THR A 80 -3.61 -8.56 -3.98
N LEU A 81 -3.55 -7.41 -4.63
CA LEU A 81 -4.61 -6.92 -5.50
C LEU A 81 -4.74 -7.77 -6.77
N ALA A 82 -3.63 -8.13 -7.40
CA ALA A 82 -3.61 -9.04 -8.54
C ALA A 82 -4.18 -10.42 -8.17
N THR A 83 -3.87 -10.95 -6.98
CA THR A 83 -4.45 -12.20 -6.48
C THR A 83 -5.98 -12.12 -6.39
N LEU A 84 -6.53 -10.99 -5.92
CA LEU A 84 -7.98 -10.79 -5.90
C LEU A 84 -8.59 -10.78 -7.31
N PHE A 85 -7.95 -10.11 -8.28
CA PHE A 85 -8.42 -10.14 -9.67
C PHE A 85 -8.42 -11.53 -10.29
N LEU A 86 -7.41 -12.35 -9.98
CA LEU A 86 -7.29 -13.71 -10.53
C LEU A 86 -8.27 -14.70 -9.87
N LEU A 87 -8.41 -14.64 -8.54
CA LEU A 87 -9.19 -15.63 -7.80
C LEU A 87 -10.65 -15.23 -7.61
N TYR A 88 -10.95 -13.94 -7.56
CA TYR A 88 -12.28 -13.41 -7.22
C TYR A 88 -12.73 -12.29 -8.18
N PRO A 89 -12.73 -12.51 -9.51
CA PRO A 89 -13.08 -11.47 -10.49
C PRO A 89 -14.46 -10.86 -10.26
N ASN A 90 -15.46 -11.68 -9.90
CA ASN A 90 -16.83 -11.21 -9.62
C ASN A 90 -16.92 -10.29 -8.39
N VAL A 91 -16.00 -10.45 -7.43
CA VAL A 91 -15.92 -9.59 -6.24
C VAL A 91 -15.25 -8.27 -6.64
N MET A 92 -14.23 -8.33 -7.49
CA MET A 92 -13.52 -7.14 -7.97
C MET A 92 -14.37 -6.26 -8.89
N ASP A 93 -15.38 -6.81 -9.57
CA ASP A 93 -16.35 -6.02 -10.35
C ASP A 93 -17.19 -5.06 -9.48
N LYS A 94 -17.18 -5.23 -8.15
CA LYS A 94 -17.89 -4.36 -7.19
C LYS A 94 -17.05 -3.16 -6.72
N ILE A 95 -15.78 -3.08 -7.11
CA ILE A 95 -14.91 -1.97 -6.71
C ILE A 95 -15.17 -0.77 -7.61
N CYS A 96 -15.37 0.41 -7.01
CA CYS A 96 -15.71 1.63 -7.72
C CYS A 96 -14.50 2.28 -8.41
N SER A 97 -13.37 2.34 -7.71
CA SER A 97 -12.15 2.95 -8.25
C SER A 97 -10.89 2.43 -7.56
N TYR A 98 -9.76 2.61 -8.26
CA TYR A 98 -8.44 2.25 -7.77
C TYR A 98 -7.53 3.48 -7.86
N TYR A 99 -6.83 3.78 -6.77
CA TYR A 99 -5.81 4.82 -6.72
C TYR A 99 -4.48 4.14 -6.39
N ILE A 100 -3.58 4.12 -7.37
CA ILE A 100 -2.38 3.27 -7.33
C ILE A 100 -1.14 4.16 -7.35
N MET A 101 -0.32 4.10 -6.31
CA MET A 101 1.00 4.74 -6.31
C MET A 101 2.01 3.80 -6.96
N GLY A 102 2.54 4.21 -8.11
CA GLY A 102 3.63 3.50 -8.77
C GLY A 102 3.78 3.83 -10.24
N GLY A 103 4.85 3.30 -10.83
CA GLY A 103 5.24 3.59 -12.20
C GLY A 103 5.95 4.94 -12.37
N ALA A 104 6.51 5.15 -13.56
CA ALA A 104 7.19 6.37 -13.96
C ALA A 104 6.93 6.60 -15.46
N PHE A 105 6.29 7.72 -15.82
CA PHE A 105 5.93 8.01 -17.21
C PHE A 105 6.74 9.19 -17.71
N LEU A 106 7.50 8.99 -18.78
CA LEU A 106 8.42 9.99 -19.34
C LEU A 106 9.37 10.56 -18.28
N PHE A 107 9.76 9.71 -17.33
CA PHE A 107 10.50 10.08 -16.14
C PHE A 107 11.33 8.88 -15.67
N PRO A 108 12.56 9.07 -15.15
CA PRO A 108 13.39 7.96 -14.69
C PRO A 108 12.74 7.20 -13.54
N GLY A 109 12.96 5.88 -13.52
CA GLY A 109 12.61 5.05 -12.37
C GLY A 109 13.54 5.29 -11.18
N ASN A 110 13.14 4.77 -10.00
CA ASN A 110 13.91 4.86 -8.76
C ASN A 110 14.58 3.53 -8.36
N VAL A 111 14.31 2.42 -9.07
CA VAL A 111 15.03 1.15 -8.90
C VAL A 111 15.93 0.86 -10.10
N THR A 112 15.38 0.99 -11.30
CA THR A 112 16.14 0.97 -12.56
C THR A 112 15.88 2.27 -13.29
N PRO A 113 16.65 2.61 -14.36
CA PRO A 113 16.37 3.81 -15.15
C PRO A 113 14.94 3.90 -15.68
N VAL A 114 14.22 2.77 -15.77
CA VAL A 114 12.87 2.67 -16.36
C VAL A 114 11.83 2.04 -15.42
N SER A 115 12.15 1.79 -14.15
CA SER A 115 11.23 1.11 -13.23
C SER A 115 11.14 1.76 -11.86
N GLU A 116 9.90 1.95 -11.42
CA GLU A 116 9.54 2.39 -10.08
C GLU A 116 9.41 1.18 -9.12
N ALA A 117 9.74 1.37 -7.85
CA ALA A 117 9.88 0.32 -6.83
C ALA A 117 8.67 -0.61 -6.65
N ASN A 118 7.45 -0.10 -6.56
CA ASN A 118 6.26 -0.91 -6.38
C ASN A 118 5.99 -1.80 -7.60
N PHE A 119 6.14 -1.24 -8.81
CA PHE A 119 5.97 -1.97 -10.06
C PHE A 119 7.11 -2.95 -10.31
N TYR A 120 8.34 -2.57 -9.96
CA TYR A 120 9.51 -3.44 -10.06
C TYR A 120 9.44 -4.61 -9.08
N GLY A 121 8.90 -4.38 -7.88
CA GLY A 121 8.81 -5.41 -6.84
C GLY A 121 7.86 -6.56 -7.16
N ASP A 122 6.92 -6.37 -8.11
CA ASP A 122 6.11 -7.44 -8.69
C ASP A 122 5.53 -7.02 -10.06
N PRO A 123 6.31 -7.13 -11.15
CA PRO A 123 5.89 -6.67 -12.46
C PRO A 123 4.75 -7.50 -13.05
N ILE A 124 4.63 -8.78 -12.66
CA ILE A 124 3.55 -9.67 -13.08
C ILE A 124 2.24 -9.19 -12.47
N ALA A 125 2.22 -8.93 -11.15
CA ALA A 125 1.04 -8.40 -10.49
C ALA A 125 0.68 -7.01 -11.02
N ALA A 126 1.65 -6.13 -11.24
CA ALA A 126 1.40 -4.82 -11.83
C ALA A 126 0.70 -4.95 -13.20
N ASN A 127 1.21 -5.82 -14.08
CA ASN A 127 0.58 -6.08 -15.38
C ASN A 127 -0.86 -6.60 -15.26
N ILE A 128 -1.13 -7.51 -14.32
CA ILE A 128 -2.49 -8.02 -14.06
C ILE A 128 -3.41 -6.90 -13.59
N VAL A 129 -2.99 -6.10 -12.60
CA VAL A 129 -3.82 -4.99 -12.10
C VAL A 129 -4.08 -3.97 -13.20
N MET A 130 -3.08 -3.57 -13.98
CA MET A 130 -3.28 -2.64 -15.10
C MET A 130 -4.23 -3.18 -16.17
N LYS A 131 -4.30 -4.50 -16.33
CA LYS A 131 -5.19 -5.16 -17.29
C LYS A 131 -6.65 -5.23 -16.81
N TYR A 132 -6.88 -5.44 -15.52
CA TYR A 132 -8.22 -5.76 -14.98
C TYR A 132 -8.85 -4.66 -14.13
N ALA A 133 -8.06 -3.74 -13.56
CA ALA A 133 -8.59 -2.65 -12.77
C ALA A 133 -9.31 -1.62 -13.65
N LYS A 134 -10.64 -1.61 -13.58
CA LYS A 134 -11.48 -0.60 -14.22
C LYS A 134 -11.43 0.68 -13.39
N ASN A 135 -11.43 1.86 -14.03
CA ASN A 135 -11.41 3.15 -13.34
C ASN A 135 -10.19 3.33 -12.40
N ALA A 136 -9.00 2.97 -12.89
CA ALA A 136 -7.74 3.12 -12.16
C ALA A 136 -7.07 4.48 -12.43
N THR A 137 -6.66 5.17 -11.37
CA THR A 137 -5.81 6.35 -11.40
C THR A 137 -4.44 5.99 -10.88
N ILE A 138 -3.40 6.29 -11.66
CA ILE A 138 -2.01 6.03 -11.30
C ILE A 138 -1.35 7.33 -10.81
N TYR A 139 -0.63 7.26 -9.69
CA TYR A 139 0.22 8.31 -9.14
C TYR A 139 1.68 7.91 -9.29
N PRO A 140 2.29 8.23 -10.44
CA PRO A 140 3.66 7.85 -10.75
C PRO A 140 4.70 8.78 -10.13
N LEU A 141 5.97 8.39 -10.22
CA LEU A 141 7.10 9.21 -9.75
C LEU A 141 7.09 10.63 -10.32
N ASN A 142 6.70 10.81 -11.59
CA ASN A 142 6.66 12.15 -12.19
C ASN A 142 5.66 13.10 -11.53
N VAL A 143 4.65 12.56 -10.80
CA VAL A 143 3.70 13.31 -9.99
C VAL A 143 4.16 13.36 -8.53
N THR A 144 4.48 12.21 -7.92
CA THR A 144 4.77 12.13 -6.48
C THR A 144 6.04 12.89 -6.08
N GLN A 145 7.02 13.02 -6.97
CA GLN A 145 8.21 13.83 -6.72
C GLN A 145 7.93 15.32 -6.51
N GLN A 146 6.76 15.81 -6.96
CA GLN A 146 6.35 17.20 -6.79
C GLN A 146 5.72 17.44 -5.41
N ALA A 147 5.30 16.38 -4.72
CA ALA A 147 4.71 16.43 -3.38
C ALA A 147 5.81 16.45 -2.30
N LEU A 148 6.59 17.53 -2.28
CA LEU A 148 7.72 17.68 -1.35
C LEU A 148 7.23 18.08 0.06
N ILE A 149 7.75 17.39 1.07
CA ILE A 149 7.64 17.80 2.48
C ILE A 149 8.93 18.55 2.83
N THR A 150 8.83 19.85 3.13
CA THR A 150 10.00 20.68 3.47
C THR A 150 10.36 20.57 4.96
N PRO A 151 11.59 20.90 5.36
CA PRO A 151 11.97 20.96 6.78
C PRO A 151 11.03 21.85 7.61
N GLU A 152 10.60 22.99 7.05
CA GLU A 152 9.65 23.88 7.72
C GLU A 152 8.29 23.22 7.97
N MET A 153 7.78 22.43 7.00
CA MET A 153 6.56 21.64 7.22
C MET A 153 6.75 20.59 8.31
N VAL A 154 7.92 19.96 8.38
CA VAL A 154 8.26 19.01 9.46
C VAL A 154 8.28 19.70 10.81
N ASP A 155 8.87 20.89 10.90
CA ASP A 155 8.92 21.68 12.14
C ASP A 155 7.50 22.07 12.61
N ILE A 156 6.63 22.46 11.68
CA ILE A 156 5.21 22.74 11.97
C ILE A 156 4.52 21.47 12.49
N ILE A 157 4.68 20.34 11.79
CA ILE A 157 4.09 19.05 12.21
C ILE A 157 4.61 18.64 13.60
N ASN A 158 5.89 18.84 13.88
CA ASN A 158 6.48 18.50 15.18
C ASN A 158 5.98 19.40 16.31
N LYS A 159 5.79 20.70 16.02
CA LYS A 159 5.29 21.67 17.00
C LYS A 159 3.81 21.45 17.33
N GLU A 160 2.98 21.23 16.31
CA GLU A 160 1.52 21.13 16.44
C GLU A 160 1.05 19.68 16.64
N GLY A 161 1.89 18.70 16.29
CA GLY A 161 1.62 17.29 16.41
C GLY A 161 1.50 16.88 17.86
N THR A 162 0.28 16.51 18.28
CA THR A 162 -0.02 16.06 19.64
C THR A 162 0.50 14.65 19.92
N GLY A 163 1.01 13.95 18.91
CA GLY A 163 1.34 12.53 18.99
C GLY A 163 0.13 11.68 19.37
N GLN A 164 -1.10 12.16 19.14
CA GLN A 164 -2.36 11.48 19.37
C GLN A 164 -3.27 11.81 18.18
N ALA A 165 -3.77 10.82 17.44
CA ALA A 165 -4.81 11.11 16.46
C ALA A 165 -6.11 11.45 17.22
N LYS A 166 -6.86 12.45 16.73
CA LYS A 166 -8.20 12.75 17.24
C LYS A 166 -9.20 11.71 16.78
#